data_AF-A0AAW1USR1-F1
#
_entry.id   AF-A0AAW1USR1-F1
#
_cell.length_a   1.000
_cell.length_b   1.000
_cell.length_c   1.000
_cell.angle_alpha   90.00
_cell.angle_beta   90.00
_cell.angle_gamma   90.00
#
_symmetry.space_group_name_H-M   'P 1'
#
loop_
_entity.id
_entity.type
_entity.pdbx_description
1 polymer ?
#
loop_
_entity_poly.entity_id
_entity_poly.type
_entity_poly.pdbx_seq_one_letter_code
_entity_poly.pdbx_strand_id
1 'polypeptide(L)'
;MDNLQTLRNASLPKCVQLYEKLKMKRMFMTTIIYFNKRCLKEKLIPTYIKVKINRSNLSLKSQNLMRMIRENIMREEIRRSYMIINSVDIQLKYIFDKLKAEYPYWILNQFLNNTYDKCSHIEKKKLKKLNMKISGLRKNKVSPYNFHTQLDSHQFYEPLLNYTEVEFDNEEINCLKLGYKYRPDLNNGNDKIRSLERLASETDTIIQSVDNPGHIKSECERVIRNQFAFIKNNKNVGHFNKKIIVSIKDKIKKNNLVLTKADKGNSVVILTKDNYNKKVFKFIVDNNFNKVNPKLSTFIKIVKP
;
A
#
# COMPACT_ATOMS: atom_id res chain seq x y z
N MET A 1 2.07 -36.85 -3.97
CA MET A 1 2.67 -38.15 -3.59
C MET A 1 3.32 -38.85 -4.78
N ASP A 2 2.92 -38.55 -6.01
CA ASP A 2 3.38 -39.20 -7.25
C ASP A 2 4.91 -39.24 -7.45
N ASN A 3 5.65 -38.21 -7.04
CA ASN A 3 7.10 -38.20 -7.22
C ASN A 3 7.87 -39.25 -6.38
N LEU A 4 7.34 -39.64 -5.21
CA LEU A 4 8.01 -40.63 -4.35
C LEU A 4 7.85 -42.06 -4.88
N GLN A 5 6.70 -42.35 -5.50
CA GLN A 5 6.45 -43.64 -6.16
C GLN A 5 7.44 -43.85 -7.31
N THR A 6 7.65 -42.81 -8.13
CA THR A 6 8.63 -42.83 -9.23
C THR A 6 10.07 -42.99 -8.73
N LEU A 7 10.41 -42.42 -7.57
CA LEU A 7 11.72 -42.56 -6.95
C LEU A 7 11.96 -43.96 -6.39
N ARG A 8 10.91 -44.62 -5.86
CA ARG A 8 11.00 -45.97 -5.32
C ARG A 8 11.44 -46.97 -6.38
N ASN A 9 10.86 -46.88 -7.57
CA ASN A 9 11.10 -47.80 -8.69
C ASN A 9 12.30 -47.40 -9.57
N ALA A 10 12.99 -46.30 -9.26
CA ALA A 10 14.12 -45.85 -10.07
C ALA A 10 15.34 -46.79 -9.94
N SER A 11 16.00 -47.07 -11.06
CA SER A 11 17.26 -47.81 -11.09
C SER A 11 18.40 -47.02 -10.43
N LEU A 12 19.46 -47.71 -10.01
CA LEU A 12 20.59 -47.08 -9.32
C LEU A 12 21.27 -45.96 -10.13
N PRO A 13 21.58 -46.13 -11.43
CA PRO A 13 22.11 -45.03 -12.24
C PRO A 13 21.14 -43.85 -12.36
N LYS A 14 19.83 -44.13 -12.36
CA LYS A 14 18.80 -43.09 -12.39
C LYS A 14 18.76 -42.30 -11.09
N CYS A 15 18.92 -42.97 -9.94
CA CYS A 15 19.02 -42.34 -8.63
C CYS A 15 20.19 -41.35 -8.57
N VAL A 16 21.37 -41.74 -9.08
CA VAL A 16 22.56 -40.87 -9.16
C VAL A 16 22.26 -39.60 -9.98
N GLN A 17 21.73 -39.75 -11.19
CA GLN A 17 21.37 -38.60 -12.04
C GLN A 17 20.30 -37.69 -11.41
N LEU A 18 19.29 -38.29 -10.76
CA LEU A 18 18.24 -37.53 -10.08
C LEU A 18 18.78 -36.78 -8.87
N TYR A 19 19.71 -37.36 -8.12
CA TYR A 19 20.36 -36.70 -7.00
C TYR A 19 21.12 -35.45 -7.44
N GLU A 20 21.94 -35.55 -8.50
CA GLU A 20 22.66 -34.39 -9.06
C GLU A 20 21.67 -33.30 -9.51
N LYS A 21 20.62 -33.66 -10.26
CA LYS A 21 19.58 -32.72 -10.72
C LYS A 21 18.86 -32.03 -9.57
N LEU A 22 18.51 -32.77 -8.53
CA LEU A 22 17.84 -32.23 -7.35
C LEU A 22 18.76 -31.32 -6.54
N LYS A 23 20.04 -31.66 -6.39
CA LYS A 23 21.04 -30.76 -5.77
C LYS A 23 21.18 -29.45 -6.53
N MET A 24 21.25 -29.53 -7.86
CA MET A 24 21.25 -28.34 -8.72
C MET A 24 19.98 -27.50 -8.56
N LYS A 25 18.81 -28.15 -8.55
CA LYS A 25 17.52 -27.48 -8.33
C LYS A 25 17.48 -26.76 -6.97
N ARG A 26 17.93 -27.43 -5.91
CA ARG A 26 18.03 -26.84 -4.56
C ARG A 26 18.91 -25.60 -4.56
N MET A 27 20.11 -25.69 -5.12
CA MET A 27 21.04 -24.56 -5.26
C MET A 27 20.37 -23.39 -6.02
N PHE A 28 19.67 -23.66 -7.12
CA PHE A 28 18.98 -22.59 -7.86
C PHE A 28 17.93 -21.87 -7.00
N MET A 29 17.14 -22.60 -6.22
CA MET A 29 16.16 -21.98 -5.31
C MET A 29 16.84 -21.13 -4.23
N THR A 30 17.96 -21.59 -3.66
CA THR A 30 18.77 -20.79 -2.72
C THR A 30 19.23 -19.48 -3.35
N THR A 31 19.69 -19.51 -4.62
CA THR A 31 20.11 -18.28 -5.31
C THR A 31 18.95 -17.30 -5.57
N ILE A 32 17.73 -17.79 -5.82
CA ILE A 32 16.53 -16.95 -5.96
C ILE A 32 16.19 -16.29 -4.63
N ILE A 33 16.20 -17.06 -3.53
CA ILE A 33 15.97 -16.56 -2.17
C ILE A 33 16.98 -15.47 -1.83
N TYR A 34 18.28 -15.73 -2.06
CA TYR A 34 19.34 -14.76 -1.83
C TYR A 34 19.09 -13.45 -2.58
N PHE A 35 18.80 -13.54 -3.88
CA PHE A 35 18.57 -12.37 -4.72
C PHE A 35 17.36 -11.54 -4.24
N ASN A 36 16.21 -12.18 -4.03
CA ASN A 36 14.99 -11.48 -3.61
C ASN A 36 15.12 -10.89 -2.19
N LYS A 37 15.75 -11.60 -1.25
CA LYS A 37 16.05 -11.05 0.09
C LYS A 37 16.96 -9.83 0.01
N ARG A 38 17.98 -9.88 -0.85
CA ARG A 38 18.90 -8.76 -1.05
C ARG A 38 18.20 -7.56 -1.68
N CYS A 39 17.33 -7.78 -2.66
CA CYS A 39 16.49 -6.74 -3.25
C CYS A 39 15.56 -6.10 -2.21
N LEU A 40 14.87 -6.88 -1.37
CA LEU A 40 14.04 -6.34 -0.29
C LEU A 40 14.84 -5.50 0.70
N LYS A 41 16.00 -5.99 1.16
CA LYS A 41 16.88 -5.26 2.10
C LYS A 41 17.34 -3.92 1.54
N GLU A 42 17.67 -3.86 0.26
CA GLU A 42 18.18 -2.66 -0.41
C GLU A 42 17.08 -1.83 -1.10
N LYS A 43 15.80 -2.18 -0.88
CA LYS A 43 14.64 -1.57 -1.54
C LYS A 43 14.79 -1.51 -3.08
N LEU A 44 15.37 -2.54 -3.69
CA LEU A 44 15.55 -2.66 -5.15
C LEU A 44 14.36 -3.41 -5.76
N ILE A 45 14.01 -3.06 -6.99
CA ILE A 45 12.92 -3.72 -7.73
C ILE A 45 13.55 -4.58 -8.83
N PRO A 46 13.42 -5.92 -8.75
CA PRO A 46 13.85 -6.81 -9.82
C PRO A 46 13.17 -6.53 -11.16
N THR A 47 13.89 -6.72 -12.26
CA THR A 47 13.38 -6.49 -13.63
C THR A 47 12.23 -7.41 -14.03
N TYR A 48 12.09 -8.57 -13.37
CA TYR A 48 11.00 -9.51 -13.65
C TYR A 48 9.66 -9.07 -13.03
N ILE A 49 9.66 -8.14 -12.07
CA ILE A 49 8.43 -7.62 -11.44
C ILE A 49 7.96 -6.39 -12.21
N LYS A 50 7.05 -6.61 -13.17
CA LYS A 50 6.42 -5.55 -13.95
C LYS A 50 5.00 -5.35 -13.46
N VAL A 51 4.80 -4.37 -12.59
CA VAL A 51 3.47 -3.90 -12.22
C VAL A 51 3.22 -2.59 -12.95
N LYS A 52 2.05 -2.45 -13.60
CA LYS A 52 1.60 -1.23 -14.28
C LYS A 52 0.20 -0.88 -13.75
N ILE A 53 -0.05 0.41 -13.53
CA ILE A 53 -1.39 0.94 -13.25
C ILE A 53 -1.79 1.82 -14.44
N ASN A 54 -2.94 1.56 -15.02
CA ASN A 54 -3.49 2.35 -16.13
C ASN A 54 -4.10 3.66 -15.61
N ARG A 55 -3.29 4.64 -15.14
CA ARG A 55 -3.73 6.04 -14.96
C ARG A 55 -2.56 7.01 -15.11
N SER A 56 -2.82 8.12 -15.81
CA SER A 56 -1.88 9.20 -16.13
C SER A 56 -1.38 10.00 -14.91
N ASN A 57 -2.09 9.97 -13.78
CA ASN A 57 -1.69 10.66 -12.55
C ASN A 57 -1.55 9.66 -11.40
N LEU A 58 -0.33 9.16 -11.15
CA LEU A 58 -0.04 8.31 -9.99
C LEU A 58 -0.10 9.15 -8.71
N SER A 59 -1.26 9.19 -8.08
CA SER A 59 -1.39 9.69 -6.71
C SER A 59 -0.39 8.98 -5.78
N LEU A 60 0.06 9.64 -4.72
CA LEU A 60 0.99 9.07 -3.72
C LEU A 60 0.49 7.71 -3.19
N LYS A 61 -0.84 7.57 -3.01
CA LYS A 61 -1.49 6.30 -2.64
C LYS A 61 -1.24 5.19 -3.68
N SER A 62 -1.30 5.52 -4.97
CA SER A 62 -1.04 4.57 -6.05
C SER A 62 0.42 4.13 -6.05
N GLN A 63 1.36 5.05 -5.79
CA GLN A 63 2.79 4.72 -5.68
C GLN A 63 3.09 3.81 -4.48
N ASN A 64 2.49 4.11 -3.32
CA ASN A 64 2.61 3.29 -2.12
C ASN A 64 2.03 1.88 -2.33
N LEU A 65 0.87 1.78 -2.97
CA LEU A 65 0.28 0.50 -3.35
C LEU A 65 1.21 -0.29 -4.29
N MET A 66 1.82 0.36 -5.28
CA MET A 66 2.78 -0.28 -6.19
C MET A 66 4.00 -0.83 -5.46
N ARG A 67 4.53 -0.06 -4.50
CA ARG A 67 5.63 -0.52 -3.64
C ARG A 67 5.21 -1.76 -2.85
N MET A 68 4.05 -1.72 -2.20
CA MET A 68 3.52 -2.86 -1.43
C MET A 68 3.31 -4.11 -2.28
N ILE A 69 2.71 -3.98 -3.47
CA ILE A 69 2.49 -5.11 -4.39
C ILE A 69 3.83 -5.73 -4.79
N ARG A 70 4.82 -4.91 -5.15
CA ARG A 70 6.15 -5.39 -5.56
C ARG A 70 6.86 -6.13 -4.42
N GLU A 71 6.77 -5.62 -3.20
CA GLU A 71 7.32 -6.27 -2.00
C GLU A 71 6.62 -7.60 -1.71
N ASN A 72 5.29 -7.64 -1.79
CA ASN A 72 4.52 -8.87 -1.57
C ASN A 72 4.86 -9.95 -2.59
N ILE A 73 4.99 -9.60 -3.88
CA ILE A 73 5.41 -10.56 -4.92
C ILE A 73 6.79 -11.17 -4.58
N MET A 74 7.75 -10.35 -4.14
CA MET A 74 9.07 -10.87 -3.74
C MET A 74 8.99 -11.80 -2.53
N ARG A 75 8.16 -11.46 -1.52
CA ARG A 75 7.97 -12.30 -0.33
C ARG A 75 7.32 -13.64 -0.67
N GLU A 76 6.32 -13.63 -1.54
CA GLU A 76 5.67 -14.86 -2.01
C GLU A 76 6.63 -15.74 -2.81
N GLU A 77 7.46 -15.16 -3.67
CA GLU A 77 8.46 -15.93 -4.42
C GLU A 77 9.52 -16.57 -3.50
N ILE A 78 9.92 -15.87 -2.43
CA ILE A 78 10.79 -16.43 -1.39
C ILE A 78 10.09 -17.62 -0.69
N ARG A 79 8.82 -17.45 -0.29
CA ARG A 79 8.04 -18.51 0.38
C ARG A 79 7.91 -19.74 -0.52
N ARG A 80 7.55 -19.53 -1.78
CA ARG A 80 7.46 -20.60 -2.79
C ARG A 80 8.80 -21.32 -2.97
N SER A 81 9.90 -20.58 -3.03
CA SER A 81 11.24 -21.16 -3.16
C SER A 81 11.60 -22.06 -1.97
N TYR A 82 11.26 -21.65 -0.74
CA TYR A 82 11.44 -22.48 0.45
C TYR A 82 10.58 -23.75 0.43
N MET A 83 9.32 -23.66 0.00
CA MET A 83 8.46 -24.85 -0.16
C MET A 83 9.07 -25.85 -1.15
N ILE A 84 9.62 -25.36 -2.27
CA ILE A 84 10.31 -26.20 -3.25
C ILE A 84 11.57 -26.84 -2.64
N ILE A 85 12.38 -26.09 -1.89
CA ILE A 85 13.56 -26.62 -1.20
C ILE A 85 13.17 -27.75 -0.25
N ASN A 86 12.14 -27.56 0.59
CA ASN A 86 11.70 -28.60 1.52
C ASN A 86 11.28 -29.89 0.78
N SER A 87 10.52 -29.75 -0.31
CA SER A 87 10.15 -30.91 -1.13
C SER A 87 11.37 -31.59 -1.77
N VAL A 88 12.35 -30.82 -2.23
CA VAL A 88 13.59 -31.35 -2.82
C VAL A 88 14.46 -32.03 -1.76
N ASP A 89 14.55 -31.48 -0.54
CA ASP A 89 15.34 -32.04 0.55
C ASP A 89 14.79 -33.40 1.02
N ILE A 90 13.47 -33.57 1.05
CA ILE A 90 12.83 -34.88 1.29
C ILE A 90 13.24 -35.89 0.22
N GLN A 91 13.19 -35.50 -1.06
CA GLN A 91 13.57 -36.38 -2.17
C GLN A 91 15.07 -36.72 -2.14
N LEU A 92 15.92 -35.74 -1.85
CA LEU A 92 17.37 -35.94 -1.72
C LEU A 92 17.70 -36.92 -0.60
N LYS A 93 17.03 -36.79 0.56
CA LYS A 93 17.21 -37.72 1.68
C LYS A 93 16.84 -39.15 1.28
N TYR A 94 15.68 -39.32 0.66
CA TYR A 94 15.23 -40.64 0.19
C TYR A 94 16.22 -41.28 -0.79
N ILE A 95 16.69 -40.52 -1.79
CA ILE A 95 17.67 -41.03 -2.76
C ILE A 95 19.00 -41.34 -2.06
N PHE A 96 19.45 -40.50 -1.14
CA PHE A 96 20.67 -40.72 -0.38
C PHE A 96 20.61 -42.02 0.43
N ASP A 97 19.51 -42.27 1.13
CA ASP A 97 19.32 -43.50 1.92
C ASP A 97 19.36 -44.74 1.01
N LYS A 98 18.75 -44.67 -0.18
CA LYS A 98 18.81 -45.74 -1.19
C LYS A 98 20.23 -45.96 -1.70
N LEU A 99 20.96 -44.90 -2.05
CA LEU A 99 22.35 -44.99 -2.52
C LEU A 99 23.28 -45.54 -1.43
N LYS A 100 23.04 -45.19 -0.16
CA LYS A 100 23.80 -45.67 1.00
C LYS A 100 23.63 -47.16 1.24
N ALA A 101 22.47 -47.74 0.94
CA ALA A 101 22.24 -49.18 1.06
C ALA A 101 22.98 -49.99 -0.01
N GLU A 102 23.15 -49.42 -1.20
CA GLU A 102 23.66 -50.11 -2.40
C GLU A 102 25.16 -49.90 -2.64
N TYR A 103 25.70 -48.72 -2.29
CA TYR A 103 27.10 -48.40 -2.54
C TYR A 103 27.97 -48.50 -1.28
N PRO A 104 29.20 -49.04 -1.41
CA PRO A 104 30.24 -48.88 -0.41
C PRO A 104 30.47 -47.39 -0.07
N TYR A 105 30.76 -47.12 1.20
CA TYR A 105 30.91 -45.77 1.73
C TYR A 105 31.86 -44.88 0.91
N TRP A 106 33.00 -45.41 0.48
CA TRP A 106 34.01 -44.64 -0.25
C TRP A 106 33.53 -44.20 -1.64
N ILE A 107 32.81 -45.06 -2.37
CA ILE A 107 32.20 -44.72 -3.67
C ILE A 107 31.15 -43.64 -3.49
N LEU A 108 30.27 -43.82 -2.49
CA LEU A 108 29.23 -42.84 -2.18
C LEU A 108 29.83 -41.48 -1.84
N ASN A 109 30.86 -41.46 -0.98
CA ASN A 109 31.53 -40.22 -0.58
C ASN A 109 32.20 -39.51 -1.77
N GLN A 110 32.89 -40.27 -2.63
CA GLN A 110 33.48 -39.72 -3.86
C GLN A 110 32.41 -39.09 -4.77
N PHE A 111 31.28 -39.77 -4.96
CA PHE A 111 30.15 -39.23 -5.73
C PHE A 111 29.58 -37.94 -5.13
N LEU A 112 29.39 -37.91 -3.81
CA LEU A 112 28.86 -36.73 -3.12
C LEU A 112 29.79 -35.53 -3.24
N ASN A 113 31.09 -35.74 -3.08
CA ASN A 113 32.10 -34.70 -3.26
C ASN A 113 32.12 -34.19 -4.69
N ASN A 114 32.12 -35.08 -5.69
CA ASN A 114 32.05 -34.69 -7.10
C ASN A 114 30.78 -33.88 -7.40
N THR A 115 29.64 -34.27 -6.84
CA THR A 115 28.38 -33.54 -6.99
C THR A 115 28.46 -32.16 -6.34
N TYR A 116 29.05 -32.08 -5.15
CA TYR A 116 29.24 -30.84 -4.42
C TYR A 116 30.12 -29.87 -5.20
N ASP A 117 31.26 -30.33 -5.72
CA ASP A 117 32.20 -29.50 -6.49
C ASP A 117 31.55 -28.96 -7.77
N LYS A 118 30.81 -29.81 -8.49
CA LYS A 118 30.00 -29.39 -9.65
C LYS A 118 29.01 -28.29 -9.28
N CYS A 119 28.24 -28.48 -8.19
CA CYS A 119 27.28 -27.49 -7.71
C CYS A 119 27.97 -26.18 -7.30
N SER A 120 29.05 -26.26 -6.53
CA SER A 120 29.82 -25.12 -6.01
C SER A 120 30.37 -24.25 -7.14
N HIS A 121 30.91 -24.87 -8.19
CA HIS A 121 31.41 -24.13 -9.37
C HIS A 121 30.30 -23.36 -10.08
N ILE A 122 29.14 -23.98 -10.27
CA ILE A 122 27.98 -23.36 -10.93
C ILE A 122 27.39 -22.25 -10.04
N GLU A 123 27.33 -22.49 -8.73
CA GLU A 123 26.84 -21.53 -7.75
C GLU A 123 27.68 -20.25 -7.76
N LYS A 124 29.02 -20.36 -7.72
CA LYS A 124 29.94 -19.22 -7.80
C LYS A 124 29.69 -18.38 -9.06
N LYS A 125 29.56 -19.02 -10.22
CA LYS A 125 29.25 -18.34 -11.49
C LYS A 125 27.89 -17.62 -11.43
N LYS A 126 26.87 -18.25 -10.84
CA LYS A 126 25.54 -17.67 -10.69
C LYS A 126 25.51 -16.49 -9.72
N LEU A 127 26.16 -16.62 -8.56
CA LEU A 127 26.28 -15.54 -7.58
C LEU A 127 26.98 -14.32 -8.17
N LYS A 128 28.07 -14.53 -8.95
CA LYS A 128 28.74 -13.43 -9.68
C LYS A 128 27.76 -12.69 -10.61
N LYS A 129 26.98 -13.44 -11.42
CA LYS A 129 25.95 -12.86 -12.30
C LYS A 129 24.84 -12.13 -11.52
N LEU A 130 24.42 -12.66 -10.37
CA LEU A 130 23.40 -12.02 -9.53
C LEU A 130 23.93 -10.72 -8.91
N ASN A 131 25.16 -10.70 -8.43
CA ASN A 131 25.78 -9.50 -7.88
C ASN A 131 25.93 -8.40 -8.95
N MET A 132 26.24 -8.78 -10.19
CA MET A 132 26.21 -7.85 -11.33
C MET A 132 24.79 -7.31 -11.61
N LYS A 133 23.75 -8.15 -11.51
CA LYS A 133 22.37 -7.67 -11.66
C LYS A 133 22.01 -6.68 -10.54
N ILE A 134 22.39 -6.98 -9.30
CA ILE A 134 22.16 -6.10 -8.16
C ILE A 134 22.89 -4.78 -8.34
N SER A 135 24.15 -4.79 -8.77
CA SER A 135 24.89 -3.55 -9.03
C SER A 135 24.27 -2.74 -10.18
N GLY A 136 23.77 -3.39 -11.23
CA GLY A 136 22.99 -2.74 -12.28
C GLY A 136 21.71 -2.08 -11.74
N LEU A 137 20.96 -2.77 -10.88
CA LEU A 137 19.77 -2.21 -10.22
C LEU A 137 20.12 -1.02 -9.31
N ARG A 138 21.27 -1.04 -8.64
CA ARG A 138 21.75 0.10 -7.85
C ARG A 138 22.07 1.29 -8.73
N LYS A 139 22.76 1.11 -9.86
CA LYS A 139 23.06 2.20 -10.80
C LYS A 139 21.78 2.86 -11.33
N ASN A 140 20.76 2.05 -11.64
CA ASN A 140 19.47 2.57 -12.11
C ASN A 140 18.65 3.29 -11.04
N LYS A 141 19.00 3.17 -9.74
CA LYS A 141 18.45 4.02 -8.67
C LYS A 141 19.06 5.43 -8.64
N VAL A 142 20.22 5.65 -9.26
CA VAL A 142 21.00 6.90 -9.16
C VAL A 142 20.63 7.91 -10.26
N SER A 143 19.67 7.62 -11.13
CA SER A 143 18.99 8.75 -11.78
C SER A 143 18.12 9.37 -10.70
N PRO A 144 18.43 10.59 -10.19
CA PRO A 144 17.37 11.35 -9.59
C PRO A 144 16.34 11.43 -10.72
N TYR A 145 15.18 10.82 -10.50
CA TYR A 145 14.00 11.38 -11.12
C TYR A 145 14.09 12.85 -10.72
N ASN A 146 14.45 13.69 -11.67
CA ASN A 146 14.10 15.08 -11.63
C ASN A 146 12.57 15.05 -11.54
N PHE A 147 12.06 14.88 -10.32
CA PHE A 147 10.84 15.52 -9.94
C PHE A 147 11.12 16.95 -10.33
N HIS A 148 10.59 17.36 -11.48
CA HIS A 148 10.44 18.76 -11.75
C HIS A 148 9.76 19.29 -10.49
N THR A 149 10.54 19.97 -9.65
CA THR A 149 10.09 20.76 -8.52
C THR A 149 9.44 22.03 -9.02
N GLN A 150 8.73 21.95 -10.14
CA GLN A 150 7.48 22.68 -10.26
C GLN A 150 6.54 21.97 -9.29
N LEU A 151 6.67 22.32 -8.01
CA LEU A 151 5.50 22.42 -7.16
C LEU A 151 4.59 23.39 -7.91
N ASP A 152 3.77 22.86 -8.83
CA ASP A 152 2.60 23.58 -9.30
C ASP A 152 1.98 24.16 -8.04
N SER A 153 1.81 25.49 -8.02
CA SER A 153 1.24 26.19 -6.89
C SER A 153 -0.09 25.50 -6.58
N HIS A 154 -0.07 24.61 -5.58
CA HIS A 154 -1.23 23.79 -5.30
C HIS A 154 -2.28 24.72 -4.74
N GLN A 155 -3.18 25.16 -5.60
CA GLN A 155 -4.28 26.00 -5.20
C GLN A 155 -5.27 25.08 -4.49
N PHE A 156 -5.37 25.25 -3.17
CA PHE A 156 -6.39 24.57 -2.40
C PHE A 156 -7.76 25.00 -2.93
N TYR A 157 -8.69 24.04 -3.03
CA TYR A 157 -10.06 24.34 -3.34
C TYR A 157 -10.65 25.28 -2.28
N GLU A 158 -11.46 26.23 -2.72
CA GLU A 158 -12.20 27.11 -1.83
C GLU A 158 -13.02 26.28 -0.82
N PRO A 159 -12.94 26.55 0.50
CA PRO A 159 -13.62 25.75 1.51
C PRO A 159 -15.15 25.82 1.43
N LEU A 160 -15.69 26.89 0.82
CA LEU A 160 -17.12 27.12 0.66
C LEU A 160 -17.42 27.55 -0.78
N LEU A 161 -18.34 26.84 -1.43
CA LEU A 161 -18.84 27.15 -2.77
C LEU A 161 -20.35 27.40 -2.66
N ASN A 162 -20.77 28.67 -2.75
CA ASN A 162 -22.17 29.04 -2.76
C ASN A 162 -22.66 29.18 -4.22
N TYR A 163 -23.43 28.22 -4.72
CA TYR A 163 -24.02 28.26 -6.06
C TYR A 163 -25.48 28.75 -6.03
N THR A 164 -25.81 29.61 -5.07
CA THR A 164 -27.15 30.15 -4.86
C THR A 164 -27.06 31.66 -4.71
N GLU A 165 -28.18 32.35 -4.93
CA GLU A 165 -28.29 33.80 -4.76
C GLU A 165 -28.52 34.19 -3.28
N VAL A 166 -28.61 33.21 -2.38
CA VAL A 166 -28.84 33.47 -0.95
C VAL A 166 -27.55 33.94 -0.31
N GLU A 167 -27.59 35.15 0.23
CA GLU A 167 -26.47 35.75 0.95
C GLU A 167 -26.37 35.25 2.40
N PHE A 168 -25.16 34.86 2.76
CA PHE A 168 -24.77 34.54 4.13
C PHE A 168 -23.93 35.70 4.65
N ASP A 169 -24.12 36.06 5.92
CA ASP A 169 -23.28 37.09 6.53
C ASP A 169 -21.85 36.55 6.76
N ASN A 170 -20.94 37.45 7.13
CA ASN A 170 -19.53 37.09 7.31
C ASN A 170 -19.31 36.05 8.42
N GLU A 171 -20.12 36.07 9.50
CA GLU A 171 -20.00 35.10 10.59
C GLU A 171 -20.47 33.72 10.14
N GLU A 172 -21.57 33.66 9.40
CA GLU A 172 -22.12 32.46 8.79
C GLU A 172 -21.16 31.86 7.75
N ILE A 173 -20.61 32.70 6.86
CA ILE A 173 -19.59 32.29 5.87
C ILE A 173 -18.39 31.70 6.57
N ASN A 174 -17.87 32.38 7.61
CA ASN A 174 -16.72 31.89 8.36
C ASN A 174 -17.03 30.56 9.07
N CYS A 175 -18.23 30.40 9.63
CA CYS A 175 -18.67 29.14 10.21
C CYS A 175 -18.72 28.01 9.16
N LEU A 176 -19.28 28.28 7.99
CA LEU A 176 -19.40 27.32 6.89
C LEU A 176 -18.04 26.92 6.30
N LYS A 177 -17.09 27.86 6.22
CA LYS A 177 -15.71 27.61 5.77
C LYS A 177 -14.93 26.64 6.66
N LEU A 178 -15.34 26.43 7.92
CA LEU A 178 -14.75 25.42 8.79
C LEU A 178 -15.04 23.98 8.31
N GLY A 179 -16.04 23.81 7.44
CA GLY A 179 -16.33 22.59 6.71
C GLY A 179 -17.19 21.57 7.47
N TYR A 180 -17.62 20.52 6.76
CA TYR A 180 -18.55 19.50 7.29
C TYR A 180 -18.00 18.65 8.45
N LYS A 181 -16.69 18.69 8.70
CA LYS A 181 -16.05 18.01 9.84
C LYS A 181 -16.00 18.87 11.10
N TYR A 182 -16.29 20.16 10.98
CA TYR A 182 -16.29 21.07 12.11
C TYR A 182 -17.39 20.68 13.11
N ARG A 183 -17.03 20.61 14.39
CA ARG A 183 -17.93 20.27 15.48
C ARG A 183 -18.07 21.48 16.40
N PRO A 184 -19.18 22.24 16.27
CA PRO A 184 -19.41 23.42 17.10
C PRO A 184 -19.60 23.11 18.60
N ASP A 185 -19.95 21.87 18.94
CA ASP A 185 -20.32 21.48 20.30
C ASP A 185 -19.14 21.07 21.21
N LEU A 186 -17.89 21.30 20.80
CA LEU A 186 -16.70 21.11 21.65
C LEU A 186 -16.60 22.27 22.66
N ASN A 187 -17.59 22.40 23.54
CA ASN A 187 -17.72 23.54 24.45
C ASN A 187 -16.94 23.35 25.76
N ASN A 188 -16.49 22.13 26.08
CA ASN A 188 -15.64 21.89 27.25
C ASN A 188 -14.16 21.73 26.84
N GLY A 189 -13.25 22.14 27.71
CA GLY A 189 -11.81 22.05 27.46
C GLY A 189 -11.32 20.60 27.27
N ASN A 190 -12.00 19.63 27.89
CA ASN A 190 -11.63 18.21 27.85
C ASN A 190 -11.86 17.59 26.46
N ASP A 191 -12.94 17.94 25.77
CA ASP A 191 -13.26 17.42 24.43
C ASP A 191 -12.35 18.05 23.37
N LYS A 192 -11.93 19.30 23.57
CA LYS A 192 -10.89 19.95 22.74
C LYS A 192 -9.54 19.25 22.90
N ILE A 193 -9.18 18.89 24.13
CA ILE A 193 -7.96 18.12 24.43
C ILE A 193 -8.01 16.75 23.76
N ARG A 194 -9.09 15.98 23.95
CA ARG A 194 -9.26 14.67 23.29
C ARG A 194 -9.19 14.75 21.77
N SER A 195 -9.73 15.82 21.19
CA SER A 195 -9.65 16.05 19.74
C SER A 195 -8.21 16.31 19.28
N LEU A 196 -7.42 17.03 20.07
CA LEU A 196 -5.99 17.23 19.82
C LEU A 196 -5.17 15.96 20.01
N GLU A 197 -5.46 15.12 21.01
CA GLU A 197 -4.79 13.82 21.19
C GLU A 197 -5.00 12.92 19.97
N ARG A 198 -6.25 12.89 19.48
CA ARG A 198 -6.58 12.17 18.25
C ARG A 198 -5.83 12.74 17.04
N LEU A 199 -5.79 14.06 16.90
CA LEU A 199 -5.05 14.73 15.83
C LEU A 199 -3.55 14.39 15.91
N ALA A 200 -2.96 14.37 17.10
CA ALA A 200 -1.56 14.01 17.30
C ALA A 200 -1.29 12.56 16.86
N SER A 201 -2.16 11.62 17.24
CA SER A 201 -2.05 10.22 16.83
C SER A 201 -2.19 10.03 15.31
N GLU A 202 -3.18 10.70 14.69
CA GLU A 202 -3.38 10.67 13.24
C GLU A 202 -2.18 11.30 12.50
N THR A 203 -1.66 12.42 13.01
CA THR A 203 -0.49 13.11 12.46
C THR A 203 0.77 12.26 12.53
N ASP A 204 1.05 11.60 13.67
CA ASP A 204 2.21 10.71 13.81
C ASP A 204 2.12 9.53 12.82
N THR A 205 0.94 8.95 12.67
CA THR A 205 0.68 7.87 11.68
C THR A 205 0.98 8.33 10.25
N ILE A 206 0.60 9.57 9.90
CA ILE A 206 0.88 10.14 8.58
C ILE A 206 2.37 10.41 8.40
N ILE A 207 3.03 11.03 9.39
CA ILE A 207 4.46 11.39 9.31
C ILE A 207 5.34 10.16 9.12
N GLN A 208 5.00 9.03 9.73
CA GLN A 208 5.72 7.77 9.53
C GLN A 208 5.75 7.30 8.06
N SER A 209 4.83 7.80 7.22
CA SER A 209 4.76 7.48 5.80
C SER A 209 5.53 8.44 4.89
N VAL A 210 6.13 9.51 5.43
CA VAL A 210 6.85 10.54 4.70
C VAL A 210 8.37 10.30 4.72
N ASP A 211 9.06 10.69 3.66
CA ASP A 211 10.52 10.67 3.62
C ASP A 211 11.10 11.74 4.57
N ASN A 212 12.07 11.35 5.40
CA ASN A 212 12.67 12.19 6.45
C ASN A 212 11.66 12.72 7.52
N PRO A 213 11.08 11.82 8.33
CA PRO A 213 10.03 12.17 9.29
C PRO A 213 10.48 13.11 10.41
N GLY A 214 11.78 13.21 10.68
CA GLY A 214 12.31 13.94 11.85
C GLY A 214 11.96 15.44 11.85
N HIS A 215 12.24 16.14 10.74
CA HIS A 215 11.98 17.57 10.63
C HIS A 215 10.48 17.88 10.67
N ILE A 216 9.68 17.15 9.89
CA ILE A 216 8.23 17.32 9.82
C ILE A 216 7.58 17.05 11.18
N LYS A 217 8.06 16.02 11.89
CA LYS A 217 7.58 15.70 13.24
C LYS A 217 7.80 16.84 14.21
N SER A 218 8.97 17.45 14.20
CA SER A 218 9.30 18.57 15.09
C SER A 218 8.37 19.77 14.87
N GLU A 219 8.11 20.14 13.60
CA GLU A 219 7.20 21.24 13.28
C GLU A 219 5.75 20.94 13.67
N CYS A 220 5.25 19.75 13.35
CA CYS A 220 3.90 19.34 13.73
C CYS A 220 3.73 19.29 15.26
N GLU A 221 4.72 18.76 15.97
CA GLU A 221 4.74 18.72 17.43
C GLU A 221 4.69 20.12 18.03
N ARG A 222 5.47 21.06 17.50
CA ARG A 222 5.47 22.46 17.94
C ARG A 222 4.07 23.09 17.83
N VAL A 223 3.41 22.92 16.68
CA VAL A 223 2.05 23.45 16.45
C VAL A 223 1.03 22.84 17.41
N ILE A 224 1.04 21.51 17.56
CA ILE A 224 0.09 20.80 18.42
C ILE A 224 0.31 21.17 19.90
N ARG A 225 1.58 21.25 20.35
CA ARG A 225 1.94 21.60 21.72
C ARG A 225 1.51 23.03 22.07
N ASN A 226 1.71 23.97 21.16
CA ASN A 226 1.25 25.35 21.33
C ASN A 226 -0.26 25.43 21.49
N GLN A 227 -1.01 24.65 20.69
CA GLN A 227 -2.47 24.61 20.79
C GLN A 227 -2.95 23.98 22.10
N PHE A 228 -2.26 22.94 22.58
CA PHE A 228 -2.50 22.32 23.89
C PHE A 228 -2.34 23.33 25.03
N ALA A 229 -1.23 24.07 25.04
CA ALA A 229 -0.96 25.10 26.04
C ALA A 229 -2.02 26.20 26.01
N PHE A 230 -2.43 26.65 24.81
CA PHE A 230 -3.47 27.64 24.63
C PHE A 230 -4.81 27.21 25.24
N ILE A 231 -5.27 25.98 24.97
CA ILE A 231 -6.54 25.46 25.51
C ILE A 231 -6.48 25.29 27.04
N LYS A 232 -5.34 24.86 27.58
CA LYS A 232 -5.18 24.65 29.03
C LYS A 232 -5.19 25.99 29.78
N ASN A 233 -4.58 27.02 29.22
CA ASN A 233 -4.44 28.33 29.84
C ASN A 233 -5.70 29.20 29.68
N ASN A 234 -6.42 29.06 28.55
CA ASN A 234 -7.64 29.79 28.29
C ASN A 234 -8.88 28.92 28.58
N LYS A 235 -9.47 29.05 29.77
CA LYS A 235 -10.76 28.38 30.07
C LYS A 235 -11.94 28.98 29.28
N ASN A 236 -11.77 30.17 28.70
CA ASN A 236 -12.77 30.90 27.92
C ASN A 236 -12.49 30.89 26.41
N VAL A 237 -11.97 29.78 25.85
CA VAL A 237 -11.76 29.70 24.39
C VAL A 237 -13.12 29.60 23.70
N GLY A 238 -13.59 30.75 23.21
CA GLY A 238 -14.63 30.93 22.19
C GLY A 238 -15.95 30.25 22.51
N HIS A 239 -16.90 31.00 23.07
CA HIS A 239 -18.30 30.58 23.03
C HIS A 239 -18.70 30.43 21.56
N PHE A 240 -18.90 29.19 21.13
CA PHE A 240 -19.51 28.95 19.84
C PHE A 240 -20.91 29.56 19.86
N ASN A 241 -21.14 30.58 19.02
CA ASN A 241 -22.40 31.30 19.01
C ASN A 241 -23.47 30.42 18.34
N LYS A 242 -24.22 29.67 19.16
CA LYS A 242 -25.33 28.82 18.70
C LYS A 242 -26.32 29.55 17.81
N LYS A 243 -26.46 30.88 17.96
CA LYS A 243 -27.33 31.71 17.12
C LYS A 243 -26.91 31.66 15.64
N ILE A 244 -25.62 31.58 15.33
CA ILE A 244 -25.12 31.48 13.95
C ILE A 244 -25.63 30.19 13.30
N ILE A 245 -25.56 29.04 13.99
CA ILE A 245 -26.07 27.77 13.44
C ILE A 245 -27.58 27.79 13.24
N VAL A 246 -28.31 28.42 14.16
CA VAL A 246 -29.77 28.59 14.01
C VAL A 246 -30.07 29.44 12.77
N SER A 247 -29.40 30.59 12.62
CA SER A 247 -29.53 31.46 11.44
C SER A 247 -29.24 30.72 10.13
N ILE A 248 -28.12 29.98 10.07
CA ILE A 248 -27.76 29.15 8.91
C ILE A 248 -28.86 28.13 8.62
N LYS A 249 -29.35 27.40 9.64
CA LYS A 249 -30.41 26.40 9.47
C LYS A 249 -31.70 27.01 8.96
N ASP A 250 -32.07 28.19 9.46
CA ASP A 250 -33.29 28.88 9.05
C ASP A 250 -33.18 29.38 7.61
N LYS A 251 -32.04 29.94 7.20
CA LYS A 251 -31.77 30.31 5.80
C LYS A 251 -31.83 29.11 4.87
N ILE A 252 -31.26 27.97 5.27
CA ILE A 252 -31.29 26.73 4.49
C ILE A 252 -32.74 26.25 4.29
N LYS A 253 -33.54 26.21 5.37
CA LYS A 253 -34.93 25.75 5.30
C LYS A 253 -35.80 26.71 4.48
N LYS A 254 -35.72 28.01 4.78
CA LYS A 254 -36.55 29.04 4.14
C LYS A 254 -36.33 29.10 2.63
N ASN A 255 -35.09 28.95 2.17
CA ASN A 255 -34.73 29.06 0.76
C ASN A 255 -34.58 27.68 0.06
N ASN A 256 -35.02 26.59 0.70
CA ASN A 256 -34.94 25.23 0.15
C ASN A 256 -33.53 24.86 -0.36
N LEU A 257 -32.51 25.16 0.46
CA LEU A 257 -31.11 24.91 0.14
C LEU A 257 -30.68 23.52 0.61
N VAL A 258 -29.62 23.00 -0.02
CA VAL A 258 -28.95 21.76 0.31
C VAL A 258 -27.48 22.08 0.52
N LEU A 259 -26.96 21.71 1.70
CA LEU A 259 -25.52 21.68 1.97
C LEU A 259 -25.02 20.28 1.68
N THR A 260 -24.06 20.18 0.79
CA THR A 260 -23.41 18.91 0.44
C THR A 260 -21.91 19.05 0.39
N LYS A 261 -21.21 17.93 0.37
CA LYS A 261 -19.76 17.89 0.21
C LYS A 261 -19.42 17.90 -1.28
N ALA A 262 -18.37 18.61 -1.66
CA ALA A 262 -17.80 18.47 -3.01
C ALA A 262 -17.28 17.03 -3.26
N ASP A 263 -17.43 16.55 -4.49
CA ASP A 263 -16.89 15.24 -4.93
C ASP A 263 -15.36 15.18 -4.74
N LYS A 264 -14.68 16.31 -4.99
CA LYS A 264 -13.23 16.48 -4.79
C LYS A 264 -12.98 17.58 -3.77
N GLY A 265 -12.08 17.32 -2.83
CA GLY A 265 -11.69 18.29 -1.80
C GLY A 265 -12.54 18.25 -0.53
N ASN A 266 -12.27 19.19 0.37
CA ASN A 266 -12.95 19.34 1.65
C ASN A 266 -13.91 20.53 1.67
N SER A 267 -14.50 20.86 0.52
CA SER A 267 -15.35 22.03 0.35
C SER A 267 -16.82 21.72 0.68
N VAL A 268 -17.48 22.68 1.32
CA VAL A 268 -18.94 22.71 1.50
C VAL A 268 -19.55 23.38 0.28
N VAL A 269 -20.56 22.74 -0.30
CA VAL A 269 -21.26 23.21 -1.49
C VAL A 269 -22.71 23.52 -1.10
N ILE A 270 -23.16 24.73 -1.40
CA ILE A 270 -24.54 25.17 -1.19
C ILE A 270 -25.23 25.22 -2.56
N LEU A 271 -26.35 24.53 -2.68
CA LEU A 271 -27.17 24.46 -3.89
C LEU A 271 -28.64 24.60 -3.50
N THR A 272 -29.48 25.05 -4.43
CA THR A 272 -30.93 24.84 -4.28
C THR A 272 -31.25 23.35 -4.43
N LYS A 273 -32.29 22.88 -3.73
CA LYS A 273 -32.69 21.47 -3.79
C LYS A 273 -33.03 21.00 -5.21
N ASP A 274 -33.61 21.87 -6.03
CA ASP A 274 -33.94 21.58 -7.42
C ASP A 274 -32.67 21.41 -8.27
N ASN A 275 -31.68 22.28 -8.12
CA ASN A 275 -30.40 22.17 -8.83
C ASN A 275 -29.62 20.93 -8.39
N TYR A 276 -29.68 20.59 -7.11
CA TYR A 276 -29.10 19.35 -6.59
C TYR A 276 -29.74 18.13 -7.27
N ASN A 277 -31.08 18.04 -7.26
CA ASN A 277 -31.81 16.94 -7.89
C ASN A 277 -31.50 16.83 -9.39
N LYS A 278 -31.53 17.94 -10.13
CA LYS A 278 -31.17 17.97 -11.56
C LYS A 278 -29.76 17.42 -11.81
N LYS A 279 -28.77 17.82 -11.01
CA LYS A 279 -27.39 17.31 -11.13
C LYS A 279 -27.31 15.81 -10.84
N VAL A 280 -28.01 15.33 -9.81
CA VAL A 280 -28.05 13.89 -9.48
C VAL A 280 -28.72 13.08 -10.60
N PHE A 281 -29.88 13.52 -11.08
CA PHE A 281 -30.57 12.85 -12.20
C PHE A 281 -29.71 12.83 -13.46
N LYS A 282 -29.09 13.96 -13.80
CA LYS A 282 -28.17 14.03 -14.94
C LYS A 282 -27.01 13.05 -14.76
N PHE A 283 -26.38 13.01 -13.59
CA PHE A 283 -25.31 12.06 -13.31
C PHE A 283 -25.76 10.60 -13.47
N ILE A 284 -26.97 10.26 -13.03
CA ILE A 284 -27.54 8.90 -13.16
C ILE A 284 -27.73 8.54 -14.64
N VAL A 285 -28.30 9.45 -15.43
CA VAL A 285 -28.56 9.26 -16.86
C VAL A 285 -27.24 9.18 -17.66
N ASP A 286 -26.33 10.12 -17.45
CA ASP A 286 -25.06 10.21 -18.20
C ASP A 286 -24.16 8.98 -17.98
N ASN A 287 -24.30 8.28 -16.86
CA ASN A 287 -23.51 7.09 -16.52
C ASN A 287 -24.27 5.77 -16.76
N ASN A 288 -25.42 5.79 -17.43
CA ASN A 288 -26.21 4.61 -17.79
C ASN A 288 -26.50 3.68 -16.59
N PHE A 289 -26.83 4.24 -15.43
CA PHE A 289 -27.17 3.43 -14.26
C PHE A 289 -28.53 2.75 -14.47
N ASN A 290 -28.55 1.41 -14.40
CA ASN A 290 -29.77 0.62 -14.51
C ASN A 290 -30.44 0.48 -13.14
N LYS A 291 -31.76 0.71 -13.09
CA LYS A 291 -32.56 0.45 -11.89
C LYS A 291 -32.56 -1.05 -11.59
N VAL A 292 -31.91 -1.45 -10.51
CA VAL A 292 -31.84 -2.85 -10.10
C VAL A 292 -33.19 -3.26 -9.51
N ASN A 293 -33.75 -4.38 -9.97
CA ASN A 293 -34.94 -4.97 -9.39
C ASN A 293 -34.58 -5.46 -7.96
N PRO A 294 -35.27 -5.02 -6.89
CA PRO A 294 -34.87 -5.27 -5.50
C PRO A 294 -34.77 -6.75 -5.07
N LYS A 295 -35.12 -7.70 -5.94
CA LYS A 295 -35.04 -9.14 -5.69
C LYS A 295 -33.66 -9.78 -5.96
N LEU A 296 -32.67 -9.06 -6.48
CA LEU A 296 -31.32 -9.62 -6.72
C LEU A 296 -30.27 -9.06 -5.75
N SER A 297 -30.28 -9.56 -4.52
CA SER A 297 -29.17 -9.43 -3.57
C SER A 297 -28.06 -10.45 -3.87
N THR A 298 -27.39 -10.34 -5.01
CA THR A 298 -26.12 -11.05 -5.23
C THR A 298 -25.24 -10.25 -6.18
N PHE A 299 -24.58 -9.23 -5.63
CA PHE A 299 -23.42 -8.64 -6.26
C PHE A 299 -22.18 -9.40 -5.80
N ILE A 300 -21.64 -10.25 -6.68
CA ILE A 300 -20.20 -10.44 -6.92
C ILE A 300 -20.11 -11.13 -8.28
N LYS A 301 -19.53 -10.45 -9.27
CA LYS A 301 -18.91 -11.12 -10.43
C LYS A 301 -17.43 -10.79 -10.39
N ILE A 302 -16.64 -11.66 -9.75
CA ILE A 302 -15.20 -11.68 -9.98
C ILE A 302 -15.02 -12.27 -11.37
N VAL A 303 -14.68 -11.43 -12.34
CA VAL A 303 -14.18 -11.89 -13.63
C VAL A 303 -12.71 -12.23 -13.41
N LYS A 304 -12.39 -13.53 -13.36
CA LYS A 304 -11.01 -13.99 -13.56
C LYS A 304 -10.73 -14.05 -15.07
N PRO A 305 -9.46 -13.80 -15.48
CA PRO A 305 -9.05 -13.92 -16.88
C PRO A 305 -9.17 -15.36 -17.40
#